data_AF-A0AA43ZCA8-F1
#
_entry.id   AF-A0AA43ZCA8-F1
#
_cell.length_a   1.000
_cell.length_b   1.000
_cell.length_c   1.000
_cell.angle_alpha   90.00
_cell.angle_beta   90.00
_cell.angle_gamma   90.00
#
_symmetry.space_group_name_H-M   'P 1'
#
loop_
_entity.id
_entity.type
_entity.pdbx_description
1 polymer ?
#
loop_
_entity_poly.entity_id
_entity_poly.type
_entity_poly.pdbx_seq_one_letter_code
_entity_poly.pdbx_strand_id
1 'polypeptide(L)' 'MASDDIWRMAWTIVAEHMTRGETDPTKMVADGIQRERDSWHRARQNTVSICGEEARHEECLVDRHRLSGNRSN' A
#
# COMPACT_ATOMS: atom_id res chain seq x y z
N MET A 1 -4.13 4.17 12.51
CA MET A 1 -2.78 3.84 12.99
C MET A 1 -1.73 3.84 11.86
N ALA A 2 -1.90 4.64 10.80
CA ALA A 2 -0.93 4.71 9.70
C ALA A 2 0.40 5.38 10.11
N SER A 3 0.39 6.22 11.15
CA SER A 3 1.59 6.95 11.58
C SER A 3 2.66 6.03 12.18
N ASP A 4 2.27 5.00 12.94
CA ASP A 4 3.23 4.12 13.62
C ASP A 4 4.00 3.23 12.64
N ASP A 5 3.32 2.77 11.58
CA ASP A 5 3.93 1.91 10.57
C ASP A 5 4.92 2.69 9.70
N ILE A 6 4.61 3.95 9.38
CA ILE A 6 5.53 4.85 8.68
C ILE A 6 6.79 5.08 9.52
N TRP A 7 6.64 5.36 10.82
CA TRP A 7 7.78 5.56 11.72
C TRP A 7 8.65 4.31 11.85
N ARG A 8 8.04 3.13 12.03
CA ARG A 8 8.77 1.86 12.09
C ARG A 8 9.55 1.60 10.80
N MET A 9 8.91 1.81 9.65
CA MET A 9 9.56 1.60 8.36
C MET A 9 10.76 2.55 8.17
N ALA A 10 10.59 3.83 8.50
CA ALA A 10 11.67 4.82 8.44
C ALA A 10 12.85 4.40 9.33
N TRP A 11 12.58 3.98 10.58
CA TRP A 11 13.62 3.50 11.48
C TRP A 11 14.36 2.27 10.96
N THR A 12 13.63 1.30 10.40
CA THR A 12 14.23 0.11 9.80
C THR A 12 15.17 0.48 8.64
N ILE A 13 14.73 1.34 7.72
CA ILE A 13 15.54 1.79 6.59
C ILE A 13 16.81 2.50 7.08
N VAL A 14 16.68 3.43 8.02
CA VAL A 14 17.82 4.15 8.58
C VAL A 14 18.81 3.18 9.22
N ALA A 15 18.34 2.24 10.04
CA ALA A 15 19.21 1.25 10.69
C ALA A 15 19.95 0.36 9.68
N GLU A 16 19.27 -0.10 8.62
CA GLU A 16 19.89 -0.91 7.56
C GLU A 16 21.01 -0.14 6.82
N HIS A 17 20.80 1.13 6.52
CA HIS A 17 21.83 1.94 5.86
C HIS A 17 22.99 2.25 6.80
N MET A 18 22.70 2.63 8.06
CA MET A 18 23.71 2.91 9.06
C MET A 18 24.59 1.69 9.37
N THR A 19 24.02 0.48 9.43
CA THR A 19 24.79 -0.76 9.63
C THR A 19 25.72 -1.10 8.47
N ARG A 20 25.46 -0.57 7.27
CA ARG A 20 26.33 -0.66 6.09
C ARG A 20 27.34 0.49 5.99
N GLY A 21 27.32 1.43 6.94
CA GLY A 21 28.13 2.65 6.89
C GLY A 21 27.63 3.68 5.88
N GLU A 22 26.41 3.51 5.35
CA GLU A 22 25.79 4.47 4.43
C GLU A 22 25.07 5.56 5.23
N THR A 23 25.54 6.80 5.09
CA THR A 23 25.00 7.96 5.82
C THR A 23 24.32 8.98 4.91
N ASP A 24 24.19 8.70 3.61
CA ASP A 24 23.52 9.61 2.67
C ASP A 24 21.99 9.53 2.84
N PRO A 25 21.35 10.58 3.35
CA PRO A 25 19.90 10.58 3.56
C PRO A 25 19.12 10.46 2.25
N THR A 26 19.70 10.86 1.11
CA THR A 26 19.06 10.78 -0.20
C THR A 26 18.81 9.32 -0.58
N LYS A 27 19.78 8.44 -0.30
CA LYS A 27 19.66 7.00 -0.56
C LYS A 27 18.62 6.34 0.34
N MET A 28 18.57 6.72 1.61
CA MET A 28 17.56 6.21 2.55
C MET A 28 16.14 6.59 2.11
N VAL A 29 15.93 7.83 1.68
CA VAL A 29 14.64 8.29 1.16
C VAL A 29 14.27 7.57 -0.14
N ALA A 30 15.22 7.40 -1.05
CA ALA A 30 15.00 6.68 -2.30
C ALA A 30 14.59 5.21 -2.05
N ASP A 31 15.27 4.54 -1.11
CA ASP A 31 14.95 3.17 -0.68
C ASP A 31 13.53 3.09 -0.11
N GLY A 32 13.15 4.02 0.78
CA GLY A 32 11.79 4.09 1.32
C GLY A 32 10.71 4.23 0.25
N ILE A 33 10.91 5.13 -0.73
CA ILE A 33 9.99 5.30 -1.86
C ILE A 33 9.90 4.02 -2.69
N GLN A 34 11.01 3.33 -2.90
CA GLN A 34 11.03 2.10 -3.69
C GLN A 34 10.30 0.96 -2.98
N ARG A 35 10.54 0.74 -1.69
CA ARG A 35 9.83 -0.27 -0.88
C ARG A 35 8.32 -0.03 -0.85
N GLU A 36 7.92 1.24 -0.74
CA GLU A 36 6.51 1.62 -0.77
C GLU A 36 5.89 1.27 -2.14
N ARG A 37 6.52 1.66 -3.25
CA ARG A 37 6.06 1.32 -4.60
C ARG A 37 5.95 -0.20 -4.81
N ASP A 38 6.95 -0.96 -4.35
CA ASP A 38 6.92 -2.43 -4.44
C ASP A 38 5.76 -3.02 -3.64
N SER A 39 5.45 -2.45 -2.47
CA SER A 39 4.27 -2.83 -1.67
C SER A 39 2.97 -2.62 -2.45
N TRP A 40 2.80 -1.46 -3.10
CA TRP A 40 1.63 -1.18 -3.95
C TRP A 40 1.54 -2.14 -5.14
N HIS A 41 2.67 -2.45 -5.79
CA HIS A 41 2.70 -3.39 -6.90
C HIS A 41 2.32 -4.81 -6.47
N ARG A 42 2.85 -5.29 -5.34
CA ARG A 42 2.52 -6.60 -4.77
C ARG A 42 1.06 -6.68 -4.35
N ALA A 43 0.55 -5.65 -3.68
CA ALA A 43 -0.87 -5.58 -3.31
C ALA A 43 -1.77 -5.67 -4.55
N ARG A 44 -1.41 -4.96 -5.64
CA ARG A 44 -2.17 -4.99 -6.89
C ARG A 44 -2.11 -6.36 -7.58
N GLN A 45 -0.94 -7.01 -7.61
CA GLN A 45 -0.80 -8.37 -8.17
C GLN A 45 -1.61 -9.40 -7.37
N ASN A 46 -1.61 -9.31 -6.04
CA ASN A 46 -2.42 -10.17 -5.19
C ASN A 46 -3.92 -9.97 -5.43
N THR A 47 -4.40 -8.73 -5.60
CA THR A 47 -5.81 -8.48 -5.94
C THR A 47 -6.21 -9.01 -7.32
N VAL A 48 -5.30 -8.99 -8.30
CA VAL A 48 -5.57 -9.54 -9.64
C VAL A 48 -5.57 -11.07 -9.63
N SER A 49 -4.72 -11.71 -8.82
CA SER A 49 -4.69 -13.16 -8.67
C SER A 49 -5.98 -13.71 -8.06
N ILE A 50 -6.61 -12.96 -7.14
CA ILE A 50 -7.90 -13.35 -6.53
C ILE A 50 -9.05 -13.29 -7.56
N CYS A 51 -8.94 -12.46 -8.60
CA CYS A 51 -9.93 -12.38 -9.68
C CYS A 51 -9.72 -13.43 -10.80
N GLY A 52 -8.74 -14.34 -10.67
CA GLY A 52 -8.34 -15.27 -11.73
C GLY A 52 -8.88 -16.70 -11.63
N GLU A 53 -9.38 -17.15 -10.48
CA GLU A 53 -9.77 -18.57 -10.29
C GLU A 53 -11.27 -18.82 -10.10
N GLU A 54 -12.11 -17.79 -9.99
CA GLU A 54 -13.57 -17.96 -9.92
C GLU A 54 -14.29 -17.22 -11.06
N ALA A 55 -13.97 -17.57 -12.30
CA ALA A 55 -14.78 -17.18 -13.47
C ALA A 55 -16.06 -18.03 -13.60
N ARG A 56 -16.76 -18.30 -12.48
CA ARG A 56 -18.13 -18.83 -12.40
C ARG A 56 -18.80 -18.39 -11.09
N HIS A 57 -18.84 -17.09 -10.81
CA HIS A 57 -19.87 -16.56 -9.93
C HIS A 57 -20.45 -15.30 -10.56
N GLU A 58 -21.75 -15.36 -10.80
CA GLU A 58 -22.58 -14.25 -11.24
C GLU A 58 -22.37 -13.00 -10.37
N GLU A 59 -22.42 -11.83 -11.02
CA GLU A 59 -22.65 -10.52 -10.43
C GLU A 59 -21.60 -9.97 -9.45
N CYS A 60 -20.49 -9.45 -10.01
CA CYS A 60 -19.72 -8.41 -9.33
C CYS A 60 -20.44 -7.05 -9.47
N LEU A 61 -21.44 -6.82 -8.62
CA LEU A 61 -21.98 -5.48 -8.39
C LEU A 61 -21.02 -4.74 -7.46
N VAL A 62 -20.19 -3.86 -8.04
CA VAL A 62 -19.39 -2.91 -7.27
C VAL A 62 -20.34 -1.95 -6.57
N ASP A 63 -20.54 -2.19 -5.28
CA ASP A 63 -21.42 -1.44 -4.39
C ASP A 63 -20.88 -0.01 -4.21
N ARG A 64 -21.35 0.92 -5.06
CA ARG A 64 -21.01 2.34 -4.98
C ARG A 64 -21.95 3.05 -4.01
N HIS A 65 -21.98 2.62 -2.75
CA HIS A 65 -22.69 3.35 -1.70
C HIS A 65 -21.80 4.41 -1.05
N ARG A 66 -21.66 5.56 -1.72
CA ARG A 66 -21.22 6.81 -1.09
C ARG A 66 -22.47 7.61 -0.70
N LEU A 67 -22.90 7.40 0.55
CA LEU A 67 -23.52 8.36 1.47
C LEU A 67 -24.70 9.21 0.97
N SER A 68 -25.89 8.78 1.40
CA SER A 68 -26.90 9.57 2.13
C SER A 68 -27.03 11.07 1.80
N GLY A 69 -28.15 11.43 1.18
CA GLY A 69 -28.64 12.80 1.09
C GLY A 69 -30.14 12.83 0.80
N ASN A 70 -30.96 12.44 1.77
CA ASN A 70 -32.41 12.68 1.77
C ASN A 70 -32.69 14.18 1.72
N ARG A 71 -33.53 14.63 0.78
CA ARG A 71 -34.53 15.67 1.07
C ARG A 71 -35.69 15.62 0.07
N SER A 72 -36.82 15.12 0.58
CA SER A 72 -38.17 15.39 0.08
C SER A 72 -38.46 16.89 0.11
N ASN A 73 -38.94 17.47 -0.99
CA ASN A 73 -40.36 17.77 -1.25
C ASN A 73 -40.47 18.56 -2.56
#